data_AF-A0A537RYI8-F1
#
_entry.id   AF-A0A537RYI8-F1
#
_cell.length_a   1.000
_cell.length_b   1.000
_cell.length_c   1.000
_cell.angle_alpha   90.00
_cell.angle_beta   90.00
_cell.angle_gamma   90.00
#
_symmetry.space_group_name_H-M   'P 1'
#
loop_
_entity.id
_entity.type
_entity.pdbx_description
1 polymer ?
#
loop_
_entity_poly.entity_id
_entity_poly.type
_entity_poly.pdbx_seq_one_letter_code
_entity_poly.pdbx_strand_id
1 'polypeptide(L)'
;MAAVAIDGPWRGNREKHMRAWFGVALVAALLAGTTGASAQNYPERPVRLLIAFPAGGTIDTLGRILAQKLTEAWGENVVIENRPGAGGNIGAAAAAKSAPDGYTLISARYRSP
;
A
#
# COMPACT_ATOMS: atom_id res chain seq x y z
N MET A 1 61.19 13.10 49.10
CA MET A 1 60.75 12.59 47.78
C MET A 1 59.68 11.53 48.01
N ALA A 2 58.40 11.84 47.76
CA ALA A 2 57.34 10.86 47.56
C ALA A 2 56.16 11.59 46.92
N ALA A 3 55.89 11.29 45.64
CA ALA A 3 54.70 11.78 44.94
C ALA A 3 53.54 10.82 45.23
N VAL A 4 52.50 11.32 45.90
CA VAL A 4 51.23 10.59 46.10
C VAL A 4 50.41 10.74 44.83
N ALA A 5 50.22 9.62 44.11
CA ALA A 5 49.33 9.53 42.97
C ALA A 5 47.87 9.52 43.43
N ILE A 6 47.09 10.52 43.00
CA ILE A 6 45.66 10.64 43.30
C ILE A 6 44.88 10.08 42.10
N ASP A 7 44.90 8.75 41.93
CA ASP A 7 44.03 8.09 40.93
C ASP A 7 42.66 7.82 41.56
N GLY A 8 41.71 8.72 41.31
CA GLY A 8 40.32 8.57 41.76
C GLY A 8 39.55 7.49 40.96
N PRO A 9 38.57 6.80 41.59
CA PRO A 9 37.85 5.64 41.02
C PRO A 9 36.88 5.98 39.85
N TRP A 10 36.90 7.22 39.36
CA TRP A 10 35.87 7.80 38.49
C TRP A 10 36.01 7.47 36.99
N ARG A 11 37.08 6.79 36.57
CA ARG A 11 37.33 6.53 35.13
C ARG A 11 36.38 5.49 34.53
N GLY A 12 35.99 4.45 35.27
CA GLY A 12 35.26 3.30 34.72
C GLY A 12 33.76 3.50 34.45
N ASN A 13 33.10 4.43 35.17
CA ASN A 13 31.66 4.63 35.00
C ASN A 13 31.31 5.43 33.74
N ARG A 14 32.20 6.32 33.28
CA ARG A 14 31.94 7.19 32.12
C ARG A 14 31.71 6.42 30.82
N GLU A 15 32.46 5.33 30.61
CA GLU A 15 32.31 4.47 29.43
C GLU A 15 30.99 3.68 29.45
N LYS A 16 30.57 3.20 30.63
CA LYS A 16 29.29 2.51 30.80
C LYS A 16 28.12 3.45 30.53
N HIS A 17 28.17 4.67 31.08
CA HIS A 17 27.17 5.69 30.80
C HIS A 17 27.16 6.05 29.30
N MET A 18 28.32 6.26 28.68
CA MET A 18 28.42 6.63 27.26
C MET A 18 27.85 5.54 26.35
N ARG A 19 28.13 4.26 26.63
CA ARG A 19 27.56 3.11 25.89
C ARG A 19 26.05 3.00 26.09
N ALA A 20 25.56 3.24 27.32
CA ALA A 20 24.13 3.25 27.62
C ALA A 20 23.41 4.38 26.86
N TRP A 21 23.96 5.59 26.86
CA TRP A 21 23.44 6.73 26.11
C TRP A 21 23.45 6.50 24.60
N PHE A 22 24.51 5.88 24.07
CA PHE A 22 24.59 5.52 22.66
C PHE A 22 23.51 4.50 22.27
N GLY A 23 23.28 3.49 23.12
CA GLY A 23 22.22 2.50 22.93
C GLY A 23 20.82 3.13 22.94
N VAL A 24 20.56 4.05 23.89
CA VAL A 24 19.29 4.79 23.96
C VAL A 24 19.07 5.65 22.72
N ALA A 25 20.10 6.36 22.26
CA ALA A 25 20.04 7.18 21.05
C ALA A 25 19.75 6.34 19.79
N LEU A 26 20.37 5.16 19.68
CA LEU A 26 20.16 4.26 18.55
C LEU A 26 18.71 3.73 18.51
N VAL A 27 18.16 3.35 19.65
CA VAL A 27 16.77 2.88 19.77
C VAL A 27 15.78 4.01 19.47
N ALA A 28 16.04 5.22 19.97
CA ALA A 28 15.22 6.39 19.66
C ALA A 28 15.25 6.75 18.17
N ALA A 29 16.40 6.61 17.49
CA ALA A 29 16.53 6.81 16.05
C ALA A 29 15.76 5.75 15.23
N LEU A 30 15.76 4.50 15.68
CA LEU A 30 14.95 3.44 15.04
C LEU A 30 13.44 3.69 15.18
N LEU A 31 13.01 4.17 16.35
CA LEU A 31 11.59 4.48 16.62
C LEU A 31 11.13 5.77 15.91
N ALA A 32 12.03 6.72 15.66
CA ALA A 32 11.72 7.94 14.92
C ALA A 32 11.38 7.68 13.44
N GLY A 33 11.80 6.53 12.89
CA GLY A 33 11.47 6.11 11.52
C GLY A 33 10.08 5.49 11.35
N THR A 34 9.37 5.18 12.44
CA THR A 34 8.00 4.64 12.39
C THR A 34 6.97 5.77 12.37
N THR A 35 7.08 6.70 11.42
CA THR A 35 5.93 7.56 11.11
C THR A 35 4.85 6.66 10.52
N GLY A 36 3.70 6.59 11.21
CA GLY A 36 2.64 5.63 10.92
C GLY A 36 2.32 5.54 9.43
N ALA A 37 2.33 4.31 8.91
CA ALA A 37 1.60 4.01 7.71
C ALA A 37 0.12 4.27 8.04
N SER A 38 -0.41 5.45 7.69
CA SER A 38 -1.85 5.62 7.63
C SER A 38 -2.35 4.57 6.65
N ALA A 39 -3.17 3.64 7.14
CA ALA A 39 -4.01 2.85 6.28
C ALA A 39 -4.80 3.86 5.44
N GLN A 40 -4.45 4.03 4.18
CA GLN A 40 -5.25 4.85 3.28
C GLN A 40 -6.61 4.17 3.19
N ASN A 41 -7.68 4.91 3.50
CA ASN A 41 -9.04 4.40 3.43
C ASN A 41 -9.42 4.24 1.96
N TYR A 42 -8.92 3.18 1.34
CA TYR A 42 -9.32 2.83 -0.01
C TYR A 42 -10.71 2.19 0.01
N PRO A 43 -11.61 2.58 -0.89
CA PRO A 43 -11.56 3.70 -1.84
C PRO A 43 -12.01 5.05 -1.22
N GLU A 44 -11.42 6.17 -1.67
CA GLU A 44 -11.81 7.55 -1.28
C GLU A 44 -12.66 8.25 -2.38
N ARG A 45 -12.88 7.57 -3.51
CA ARG A 45 -13.63 8.06 -4.66
C ARG A 45 -14.17 6.88 -5.46
N PRO A 46 -15.13 7.11 -6.38
CA PRO A 46 -15.69 6.06 -7.20
C PRO A 46 -14.62 5.26 -7.97
N VAL A 47 -14.76 3.94 -7.94
CA VAL A 47 -13.88 2.99 -8.65
C VAL A 47 -14.49 2.66 -10.00
N ARG A 48 -13.68 2.61 -11.05
CA ARG A 48 -14.11 2.20 -12.40
C ARG A 48 -13.85 0.71 -12.60
N LEU A 49 -14.86 -0.04 -12.99
CA LEU A 49 -14.76 -1.43 -13.39
C LEU A 49 -14.89 -1.53 -14.91
N LEU A 50 -13.77 -1.70 -15.59
CA LEU A 50 -13.74 -1.91 -17.04
C LEU A 50 -14.13 -3.35 -17.35
N ILE A 51 -15.10 -3.49 -18.26
CA ILE A 51 -15.52 -4.79 -18.77
C ILE A 51 -15.12 -4.87 -20.23
N ALA A 52 -14.19 -5.78 -20.56
CA ALA A 52 -13.62 -5.91 -21.89
C ALA A 52 -14.57 -6.59 -22.92
N PHE A 53 -15.87 -6.63 -22.61
CA PHE A 53 -16.91 -7.34 -23.36
C PHE A 53 -18.18 -6.49 -23.48
N PRO A 54 -19.08 -6.79 -24.44
CA PRO A 54 -20.32 -6.05 -24.63
C PRO A 54 -21.22 -6.06 -23.40
N ALA A 55 -21.97 -4.97 -23.21
CA ALA A 55 -23.00 -4.89 -22.18
C ALA A 55 -24.10 -5.95 -22.39
N GLY A 56 -24.69 -6.44 -21.30
CA GLY A 56 -25.75 -7.45 -21.33
C GLY A 56 -25.31 -8.90 -21.53
N GLY A 57 -24.01 -9.15 -21.76
CA GLY A 57 -23.45 -10.51 -21.77
C GLY A 57 -23.17 -11.04 -20.35
N THR A 58 -22.87 -12.34 -20.23
CA THR A 58 -22.59 -12.99 -18.93
C THR A 58 -21.53 -12.26 -18.09
N ILE A 59 -20.46 -11.77 -18.73
CA ILE A 59 -19.39 -11.05 -18.04
C ILE A 59 -19.87 -9.68 -17.53
N ASP A 60 -20.75 -8.99 -18.26
CA ASP A 60 -21.35 -7.74 -17.83
C ASP A 60 -22.31 -7.96 -16.65
N THR A 61 -23.14 -9.00 -16.70
CA THR A 61 -24.03 -9.38 -15.59
C THR A 61 -23.25 -9.68 -14.31
N LEU A 62 -22.19 -10.49 -14.41
CA LEU A 62 -21.31 -10.77 -13.26
C LEU A 62 -20.60 -9.51 -12.77
N GLY A 63 -20.16 -8.64 -13.68
CA GLY A 63 -19.57 -7.35 -13.34
C GLY A 63 -20.52 -6.43 -12.56
N ARG A 64 -21.82 -6.41 -12.92
CA ARG A 64 -22.87 -5.66 -12.20
C ARG A 64 -23.11 -6.18 -10.80
N ILE A 65 -23.16 -7.50 -10.64
CA ILE A 65 -23.30 -8.14 -9.31
C ILE A 65 -22.09 -7.79 -8.45
N LEU A 66 -20.88 -7.88 -9.02
CA LEU A 66 -19.64 -7.55 -8.32
C LEU A 66 -19.60 -6.06 -7.93
N ALA A 67 -19.91 -5.15 -8.85
CA ALA A 67 -19.93 -3.72 -8.61
C ALA A 67 -20.91 -3.34 -7.49
N GLN A 68 -22.09 -3.96 -7.46
CA GLN A 68 -23.05 -3.75 -6.37
C GLN A 68 -22.47 -4.20 -5.03
N LYS A 69 -21.88 -5.40 -4.96
CA LYS A 69 -21.30 -5.93 -3.71
C LYS A 69 -20.10 -5.13 -3.22
N LEU A 70 -19.26 -4.66 -4.13
CA LEU A 70 -18.14 -3.78 -3.80
C LEU A 70 -18.62 -2.42 -3.32
N THR A 71 -19.66 -1.87 -3.94
CA THR A 71 -20.28 -0.63 -3.48
C THR A 71 -20.86 -0.78 -2.07
N GLU A 72 -21.54 -1.90 -1.78
CA GLU A 72 -22.03 -2.23 -0.43
C GLU A 72 -20.88 -2.37 0.59
N ALA A 73 -19.76 -2.98 0.19
CA ALA A 73 -18.62 -3.23 1.08
C ALA A 73 -17.76 -1.99 1.35
N TRP A 74 -17.61 -1.12 0.35
CA TRP A 74 -16.73 0.04 0.43
C TRP A 74 -17.47 1.34 0.77
N GLY A 75 -18.78 1.41 0.55
CA GLY A 75 -19.55 2.65 0.67
C GLY A 75 -19.33 3.65 -0.47
N GLU A 76 -18.36 3.38 -1.35
CA GLU A 76 -18.10 4.14 -2.56
C GLU A 76 -18.61 3.43 -3.82
N ASN A 77 -19.07 4.21 -4.79
CA ASN A 77 -19.69 3.68 -5.99
C ASN A 77 -18.68 2.99 -6.92
N VAL A 78 -19.04 1.82 -7.43
CA VAL A 78 -18.30 1.14 -8.50
C VAL A 78 -19.00 1.32 -9.84
N VAL A 79 -18.40 2.11 -10.73
CA VAL A 79 -18.95 2.48 -12.03
C VAL A 79 -18.46 1.53 -13.11
N ILE A 80 -19.39 0.93 -13.85
CA ILE A 80 -19.07 -0.01 -14.93
C ILE A 80 -18.84 0.72 -16.25
N GLU A 81 -17.75 0.38 -16.94
CA GLU A 81 -17.39 0.91 -18.25
C GLU A 81 -17.14 -0.24 -19.22
N ASN A 82 -18.06 -0.46 -20.17
CA ASN A 82 -17.90 -1.50 -21.19
C ASN A 82 -16.97 -1.01 -22.32
N ARG A 83 -15.84 -1.70 -22.52
CA ARG A 83 -14.85 -1.45 -23.59
C ARG A 83 -14.64 -2.71 -24.44
N PRO A 84 -15.63 -3.11 -25.26
CA PRO A 84 -15.52 -4.30 -26.10
C PRO A 84 -14.56 -4.11 -27.28
N GLY A 85 -14.07 -5.24 -27.81
CA GLY A 85 -13.36 -5.30 -29.10
C GLY A 85 -12.05 -6.08 -29.06
N ALA A 86 -11.62 -6.56 -30.22
CA ALA A 86 -10.41 -7.38 -30.41
C ALA A 86 -10.28 -8.53 -29.38
N GLY A 87 -11.38 -9.25 -29.09
CA GLY A 87 -11.39 -10.34 -28.12
C GLY A 87 -11.13 -9.94 -26.66
N GLY A 88 -11.21 -8.66 -26.33
CA GLY A 88 -10.92 -8.10 -25.01
C GLY A 88 -9.62 -7.31 -24.94
N ASN A 89 -8.80 -7.31 -26.00
CA ASN A 89 -7.53 -6.60 -26.04
C ASN A 89 -7.70 -5.08 -25.94
N ILE A 90 -8.81 -4.51 -26.43
CA ILE A 90 -9.07 -3.07 -26.31
C ILE A 90 -9.28 -2.68 -24.84
N GLY A 91 -10.11 -3.44 -24.11
CA GLY A 91 -10.32 -3.25 -22.67
C GLY A 91 -9.03 -3.44 -21.88
N ALA A 92 -8.25 -4.47 -22.20
CA ALA A 92 -6.95 -4.72 -21.58
C ALA A 92 -5.96 -3.56 -21.81
N ALA A 93 -5.88 -3.04 -23.04
CA ALA A 93 -5.03 -1.90 -23.36
C ALA A 93 -5.48 -0.61 -22.65
N ALA A 94 -6.79 -0.40 -22.48
CA ALA A 94 -7.33 0.73 -21.72
C ALA A 94 -6.97 0.64 -20.23
N ALA A 95 -7.10 -0.55 -19.63
CA ALA A 95 -6.68 -0.78 -18.24
C ALA A 95 -5.18 -0.59 -18.06
N ALA A 96 -4.36 -1.10 -18.99
CA ALA A 96 -2.91 -0.96 -18.95
C ALA A 96 -2.43 0.50 -19.05
N LYS A 97 -3.21 1.38 -19.70
CA LYS A 97 -2.93 2.82 -19.83
C LYS A 97 -3.51 3.66 -18.69
N SER A 98 -4.28 3.06 -17.79
CA SER A 98 -4.90 3.78 -16.69
C SER A 98 -3.88 4.14 -15.61
N ALA A 99 -4.22 5.12 -14.77
CA ALA A 99 -3.39 5.45 -13.62
C ALA A 99 -3.20 4.20 -12.74
N PRO A 100 -1.98 3.90 -12.25
CA PRO A 100 -1.70 2.76 -11.39
C PRO A 100 -2.10 3.06 -9.93
N ASP A 101 -3.32 3.56 -9.73
CA ASP A 101 -3.84 4.07 -8.45
C ASP A 101 -4.87 3.13 -7.80
N GLY A 102 -5.17 2.00 -8.43
CA GLY A 102 -6.15 1.03 -7.94
C GLY A 102 -7.61 1.35 -8.29
N TYR A 103 -7.93 2.57 -8.73
CA TYR A 103 -9.30 3.00 -9.05
C TYR A 103 -9.80 2.51 -10.42
N THR A 104 -8.99 1.75 -11.13
CA THR A 104 -9.34 1.13 -12.40
C THR A 104 -9.14 -0.38 -12.30
N LEU A 105 -10.24 -1.11 -12.18
CA LEU A 105 -10.26 -2.56 -12.18
C LEU A 105 -10.67 -3.08 -13.55
N ILE A 106 -10.19 -4.27 -13.93
CA ILE A 106 -10.56 -4.90 -15.20
C ILE A 106 -11.17 -6.28 -14.97
N SER A 107 -12.34 -6.50 -15.59
CA SER A 107 -12.92 -7.82 -15.79
C SER A 107 -12.53 -8.31 -17.19
N ALA A 108 -11.57 -9.24 -17.22
CA ALA A 108 -11.06 -9.85 -18.44
C ALA A 108 -11.05 -11.37 -18.31
N ARG A 109 -11.00 -12.06 -19.46
CA ARG A 109 -10.88 -13.52 -19.50
C ARG A 109 -9.46 -13.93 -19.11
N TYR A 110 -9.33 -14.76 -18.10
CA TYR A 110 -8.06 -15.43 -17.77
C TYR A 110 -7.66 -16.35 -18.93
N ARG A 111 -6.49 -16.10 -19.52
CA ARG A 111 -5.89 -16.96 -20.55
C ARG A 111 -4.87 -17.86 -19.85
N SER A 112 -5.11 -19.17 -19.86
CA SER A 112 -4.08 -20.14 -19.46
C SER A 112 -2.89 -20.03 -20.44
N PRO A 113 -1.65 -20.13 -19.95
CA PRO A 113 -0.46 -20.16 -20.81
C PRO A 113 -0.53 -21.30 -21.84
#